data_AF-A0A812E4D2-F1
#
_entry.id   AF-A0A812E4D2-F1
#
_cell.length_a   1.000
_cell.length_b   1.000
_cell.length_c   1.000
_cell.angle_alpha   90.00
_cell.angle_beta   90.00
_cell.angle_gamma   90.00
#
_symmetry.space_group_name_H-M   'P 1'
#
loop_
_entity.id
_entity.type
_entity.pdbx_description
1 polymer ?
#
loop_
_entity_poly.entity_id
_entity_poly.type
_entity_poly.pdbx_seq_one_letter_code
_entity_poly.pdbx_strand_id
1 'polypeptide(L)'
;MNEDDTVGTYFLPISLISSSGDTGFLPTFGPCYINFYGSTREYSDLPDEFDDLNMGKGEGVAYRGRALLELKTKLGELPETSIESIPDDDLLKIQKYLRRRNYKLHAAFLSATMVTCIDAPVEFEVSIGNYGNKLDSGVAPCSSTTQPTNAVFDGCHYYFLPWSGTKPCTVVDSAWEDISFRLEALNLLLKIVDSLESNMERVRISMRTKLPLPELAQLLISMLDELLVDLKKPLPQPEKGYHLENDLDRNMQSYRKVELQEIIEHVNKVRENATDINEAMVEVESVLQRIKNLAIEPQNSLPDVVIWMISNEKRIAYHRIPAYEVLYSANPNYIGRQCGKVQSIQMKFPGLKAEKEKYEIPTLLRVKLWLGLAKQEDVWHKNQTEGELAVFAETYENQVSILGSWTDGSLTMTRPKFSDVQGKISLPKENFVPPTGWKWDGDWYINQELSLLYDKDAGHKTYLEDMYENQSRIPVGTWGLNKQPWTDVKSDPVTPKDEIKLPEGWKWDDDWQIDLSRAVDEDGKFVTCCTYVNFWQIRCVKKRN
;
A
#
# COMPACT_ATOMS: atom_id res chain seq x y z
N MET A 1 2.11 26.92 4.63
CA MET A 1 2.05 26.54 6.05
C MET A 1 2.46 27.74 6.87
N ASN A 2 1.57 28.26 7.70
CA ASN A 2 1.98 29.16 8.77
C ASN A 2 2.63 28.33 9.89
N GLU A 3 3.32 28.96 10.84
CA GLU A 3 4.04 28.26 11.92
C GLU A 3 3.14 27.39 12.83
N ASP A 4 1.81 27.58 12.78
CA ASP A 4 0.82 26.95 13.67
C ASP A 4 -0.09 25.90 13.00
N ASP A 5 0.18 25.50 11.74
CA ASP A 5 -0.69 24.54 11.05
C ASP A 5 -0.51 23.11 11.59
N THR A 6 -1.59 22.49 12.09
CA THR A 6 -1.59 21.07 12.49
C THR A 6 -1.35 20.18 11.27
N VAL A 7 -0.32 19.35 11.33
CA VAL A 7 0.04 18.43 10.24
C VAL A 7 -0.34 16.97 10.50
N GLY A 8 -0.73 16.62 11.72
CA GLY A 8 -1.15 15.27 12.10
C GLY A 8 -1.36 15.13 13.61
N THR A 9 -2.18 14.16 14.01
CA THR A 9 -2.57 13.94 15.41
C THR A 9 -2.31 12.49 15.82
N TYR A 10 -1.89 12.27 17.06
CA TYR A 10 -1.79 10.95 17.69
C TYR A 10 -2.48 10.97 19.05
N PHE A 11 -3.32 9.97 19.32
CA PHE A 11 -3.96 9.79 20.62
C PHE A 11 -3.22 8.72 21.41
N LEU A 12 -2.74 9.06 22.61
CA LEU A 12 -2.13 8.11 23.55
C LEU A 12 -3.09 7.82 24.69
N PRO A 13 -3.87 6.72 24.66
CA PRO A 13 -4.84 6.42 25.71
C PRO A 13 -4.12 6.02 26.99
N ILE A 14 -4.37 6.75 28.08
CA ILE A 14 -3.75 6.49 29.39
C ILE A 14 -4.07 5.07 29.89
N SER A 15 -5.25 4.55 29.58
CA SER A 15 -5.70 3.20 29.95
C SER A 15 -4.88 2.07 29.31
N LEU A 16 -4.15 2.32 28.22
CA LEU A 16 -3.28 1.33 27.58
C LEU A 16 -1.85 1.35 28.12
N ILE A 17 -1.51 2.36 28.91
CA ILE A 17 -0.15 2.59 29.40
C ILE A 17 -0.10 2.62 30.94
N SER A 18 -1.14 2.10 31.59
CA SER A 18 -1.25 1.95 33.04
C SER A 18 -1.99 0.66 33.38
N SER A 19 -1.86 0.21 34.62
CA SER A 19 -2.63 -0.91 35.14
C SER A 19 -2.97 -0.67 36.61
N SER A 20 -4.19 -1.02 37.01
CA SER A 20 -4.70 -0.87 38.37
C SER A 20 -4.49 -2.15 39.19
N GLY A 21 -4.46 -2.02 40.51
CA GLY A 21 -4.35 -3.15 41.45
C GLY A 21 -2.98 -3.23 42.14
N ASP A 22 -2.80 -4.22 43.00
CA ASP A 22 -1.61 -4.37 43.86
C ASP A 22 -0.32 -4.61 43.07
N THR A 23 -0.44 -5.19 41.87
CA THR A 23 0.65 -5.38 40.90
C THR A 23 0.54 -4.41 39.71
N GLY A 24 -0.29 -3.39 39.83
CA GLY A 24 -0.50 -2.36 38.82
C GLY A 24 0.70 -1.42 38.69
N PHE A 25 0.66 -0.55 37.69
CA PHE A 25 1.67 0.47 37.46
C PHE A 25 1.03 1.78 37.02
N LEU A 26 1.61 2.89 37.47
CA LEU A 26 1.19 4.23 37.07
C LEU A 26 1.43 4.46 35.57
N PRO A 27 0.70 5.39 34.93
CA PRO A 27 0.90 5.70 33.52
C PRO A 27 2.37 5.92 33.17
N THR A 28 2.88 5.17 32.21
CA THR A 28 4.27 5.30 31.74
C THR A 28 4.37 4.93 30.27
N PHE A 29 5.16 5.66 29.51
CA PHE A 29 5.35 5.40 28.08
C PHE A 29 6.78 5.74 27.67
N GLY A 30 7.33 4.97 26.75
CA GLY A 30 8.60 5.29 26.12
C GLY A 30 9.82 5.17 27.04
N PRO A 31 11.01 5.58 26.55
CA PRO A 31 11.24 6.26 25.28
C PRO A 31 10.80 5.42 24.07
N CYS A 32 9.90 5.95 23.25
CA CYS A 32 9.38 5.28 22.06
C CYS A 32 8.91 6.30 21.02
N TYR A 33 9.12 6.01 19.74
CA TYR A 33 8.59 6.84 18.67
C TYR A 33 7.07 6.66 18.53
N ILE A 34 6.38 7.77 18.30
CA ILE A 34 4.98 7.83 17.86
C ILE A 34 4.94 8.32 16.41
N ASN A 35 4.11 7.68 15.59
CA ASN A 35 3.95 8.02 14.18
C ASN A 35 2.73 8.93 13.99
N PHE A 36 2.91 10.02 13.25
CA PHE A 36 1.83 10.94 12.91
C PHE A 36 1.33 10.67 11.51
N TYR A 37 0.01 10.68 11.36
CA TYR A 37 -0.67 10.59 10.07
C TYR A 37 -1.64 11.76 9.93
N GLY A 38 -1.85 12.22 8.70
CA GLY A 38 -2.72 13.35 8.38
C GLY A 38 -3.19 13.31 6.93
N SER A 39 -3.51 14.46 6.35
CA SER A 39 -3.95 14.59 4.96
C SER A 39 -2.87 14.21 3.94
N THR A 40 -3.19 14.29 2.64
CA THR A 40 -2.24 14.09 1.53
C THR A 40 -1.11 15.13 1.56
N ARG A 41 0.08 14.78 1.04
CA ARG A 41 1.24 15.71 0.96
C ARG A 41 1.19 16.64 -0.25
N GLU A 42 0.12 16.59 -1.02
CA GLU A 42 -0.10 17.44 -2.19
C GLU A 42 -0.67 18.77 -1.69
N TYR A 43 0.21 19.70 -1.33
CA TYR A 43 -0.19 20.98 -0.77
C TYR A 43 -0.86 21.87 -1.82
N SER A 44 -2.09 22.32 -1.55
CA SER A 44 -2.74 23.42 -2.27
C SER A 44 -2.77 24.68 -1.42
N ASP A 45 -2.73 25.86 -2.05
CA ASP A 45 -2.87 27.16 -1.37
C ASP A 45 -4.30 27.46 -0.86
N LEU A 46 -5.25 26.56 -1.11
CA LEU A 46 -6.63 26.63 -0.64
C LEU A 46 -6.86 25.59 0.48
N PRO A 47 -7.79 25.84 1.42
CA PRO A 47 -8.21 24.84 2.40
C PRO A 47 -8.59 23.55 1.67
N ASP A 48 -7.89 22.47 1.99
CA ASP A 48 -8.01 21.21 1.27
C ASP A 48 -9.13 20.37 1.89
N GLU A 49 -9.82 19.54 1.10
CA GLU A 49 -10.92 18.67 1.55
C GLU A 49 -10.49 17.63 2.60
N PHE A 50 -9.20 17.60 2.91
CA PHE A 50 -8.54 16.66 3.80
C PHE A 50 -8.07 17.25 5.14
N ASP A 51 -8.22 18.56 5.40
CA ASP A 51 -7.65 19.21 6.60
C ASP A 51 -8.13 18.60 7.92
N ASP A 52 -9.38 18.13 7.99
CA ASP A 52 -9.93 17.45 9.16
C ASP A 52 -9.12 16.19 9.57
N LEU A 53 -8.45 15.53 8.60
CA LEU A 53 -7.59 14.39 8.88
C LEU A 53 -6.35 14.78 9.70
N ASN A 54 -5.83 16.00 9.54
CA ASN A 54 -4.71 16.50 10.33
C ASN A 54 -5.09 16.67 11.81
N MET A 55 -6.36 17.02 12.07
CA MET A 55 -6.93 17.17 13.41
C MET A 55 -7.39 15.85 14.03
N GLY A 56 -7.08 14.71 13.40
CA GLY A 56 -7.46 13.38 13.87
C GLY A 56 -8.95 13.06 13.70
N LYS A 57 -9.67 13.82 12.87
CA LYS A 57 -11.05 13.52 12.50
C LYS A 57 -11.04 12.60 11.28
N GLY A 58 -11.01 11.30 11.53
CA GLY A 58 -10.91 10.26 10.50
C GLY A 58 -9.52 9.62 10.42
N GLU A 59 -9.35 8.68 9.50
CA GLU A 59 -8.09 7.97 9.31
C GLU A 59 -7.09 8.84 8.53
N GLY A 60 -6.00 9.27 9.19
CA GLY A 60 -4.91 9.97 8.51
C GLY A 60 -4.31 9.12 7.38
N VAL A 61 -4.33 9.64 6.15
CA VAL A 61 -4.03 8.87 4.92
C VAL A 61 -2.56 8.89 4.54
N ALA A 62 -1.80 9.91 4.97
CA ALA A 62 -0.37 10.00 4.68
C ALA A 62 0.45 10.11 5.97
N TYR A 63 1.65 9.53 5.95
CA TYR A 63 2.63 9.69 7.02
C TYR A 63 3.14 11.13 7.07
N ARG A 64 3.20 11.72 8.26
CA ARG A 64 3.53 13.14 8.49
C ARG A 64 4.79 13.35 9.32
N GLY A 65 5.34 12.27 9.87
CA GLY A 65 6.56 12.29 10.66
C GLY A 65 6.40 11.46 11.93
N ARG A 66 7.35 11.61 12.83
CA ARG A 66 7.34 10.92 14.14
C ARG A 66 8.07 11.73 15.19
N ALA A 67 7.66 11.58 16.43
CA ALA A 67 8.32 12.16 17.60
C ALA A 67 8.73 11.06 18.56
N LEU A 68 9.88 11.22 19.20
CA LEU A 68 10.31 10.35 20.29
C LEU A 68 9.74 10.90 21.59
N LEU A 69 8.91 10.10 22.27
CA LEU A 69 8.19 10.53 23.47
C LEU A 69 8.54 9.63 24.66
N GLU A 70 8.65 10.23 25.83
CA GLU A 70 8.71 9.55 27.13
C GLU A 70 7.71 10.22 28.08
N LEU A 71 6.88 9.41 28.75
CA LEU A 71 5.95 9.84 29.79
C LEU A 71 6.29 9.12 31.09
N LYS A 72 6.55 9.90 32.14
CA LYS A 72 6.82 9.40 33.49
C LYS A 72 5.84 10.01 34.48
N THR A 73 5.15 9.17 35.24
CA THR A 73 4.29 9.63 36.33
C THR A 73 5.07 9.62 37.64
N LYS A 74 5.03 10.73 38.38
CA LYS A 74 5.57 10.85 39.74
C LYS A 74 4.45 11.26 40.68
N LEU A 75 4.38 10.63 41.85
CA LEU A 75 3.45 11.02 42.91
C LEU A 75 4.08 12.20 43.68
N GLY A 76 3.33 13.28 43.89
CA GLY A 76 3.81 14.44 44.63
C GLY A 76 3.16 15.73 44.16
N GLU A 77 3.79 16.85 44.50
CA GLU A 77 3.38 18.18 44.04
C GLU A 77 3.69 18.36 42.55
N LEU A 78 2.87 19.18 41.87
CA LEU A 78 3.11 19.53 40.48
C LEU A 78 4.40 20.37 40.36
N PRO A 79 5.19 20.18 39.30
CA PRO A 79 6.37 21.00 39.08
C PRO A 79 5.99 22.47 38.88
N GLU A 80 6.78 23.40 39.44
CA GLU A 80 6.56 24.84 39.27
C GLU A 80 6.71 25.29 37.81
N THR A 81 7.60 24.63 37.05
CA THR A 81 7.84 24.89 35.63
C THR A 81 7.19 23.81 34.78
N SER A 82 6.35 24.22 33.82
CA SER A 82 5.61 23.32 32.94
C SER A 82 6.35 22.94 31.65
N ILE A 83 7.35 23.71 31.24
CA ILE A 83 8.14 23.50 30.02
C ILE A 83 9.61 23.80 30.32
N GLU A 84 10.46 22.79 30.13
CA GLU A 84 11.91 22.91 30.25
C GLU A 84 12.61 22.17 29.10
N SER A 85 13.85 22.56 28.80
CA SER A 85 14.67 21.82 27.84
C SER A 85 15.10 20.48 28.43
N ILE A 86 15.17 19.44 27.60
CA ILE A 86 15.58 18.11 28.04
C ILE A 86 17.03 18.16 28.52
N PRO A 87 17.35 17.70 29.75
CA PRO A 87 18.72 17.67 30.26
C PRO A 87 19.65 16.82 29.39
N ASP A 88 20.93 17.24 29.26
CA ASP A 88 21.94 16.53 28.45
C ASP A 88 22.14 15.07 28.90
N ASP A 89 22.07 14.81 30.20
CA ASP A 89 22.18 13.47 30.78
C ASP A 89 21.05 12.55 30.30
N ASP A 90 19.84 13.09 30.11
CA ASP A 90 18.70 12.33 29.61
C ASP A 90 18.79 12.14 28.09
N LEU A 91 19.30 13.12 27.35
CA LEU A 91 19.61 12.96 25.92
C LEU A 91 20.60 11.80 25.69
N LEU A 92 21.66 11.69 26.50
CA LEU A 92 22.63 10.59 26.42
C LEU A 92 22.01 9.21 26.70
N LYS A 93 21.03 9.12 27.61
CA LYS A 93 20.28 7.88 27.87
C LYS A 93 19.42 7.51 26.66
N ILE A 94 18.77 8.51 26.06
CA ILE A 94 17.83 8.33 24.95
C ILE A 94 18.55 7.98 23.63
N GLN A 95 19.78 8.43 23.41
CA GLN A 95 20.57 8.14 22.19
C GLN A 95 20.61 6.64 21.83
N LYS A 96 20.56 5.76 22.83
CA LYS A 96 20.55 4.30 22.63
C LYS A 96 19.31 3.82 21.87
N TYR A 97 18.15 4.47 22.10
CA TYR A 97 16.87 4.17 21.45
C TYR A 97 16.78 4.69 20.01
N LEU A 98 17.75 5.49 19.56
CA LEU A 98 17.82 6.00 18.18
C LEU A 98 18.50 5.03 17.21
N ARG A 99 18.95 3.86 17.70
CA ARG A 99 19.66 2.86 16.88
C ARG A 99 18.69 2.23 15.90
N ARG A 100 19.02 2.34 14.61
CA ARG A 100 18.21 1.78 13.51
C ARG A 100 18.89 0.57 12.89
N ARG A 101 18.07 -0.34 12.38
CA ARG A 101 18.46 -1.47 11.54
C ARG A 101 17.82 -1.31 10.17
N ASN A 102 18.47 -1.87 9.16
CA ASN A 102 17.95 -1.87 7.81
C ASN A 102 16.84 -2.92 7.67
N TYR A 103 15.70 -2.50 7.15
CA TYR A 103 14.54 -3.31 6.80
C TYR A 103 14.32 -3.26 5.29
N LYS A 104 13.72 -4.31 4.76
CA LYS A 104 13.20 -4.36 3.39
C LYS A 104 11.72 -4.68 3.41
N LEU A 105 10.96 -3.90 2.67
CA LEU A 105 9.57 -4.16 2.35
C LEU A 105 9.49 -4.59 0.89
N HIS A 106 9.08 -5.84 0.66
CA HIS A 106 8.80 -6.36 -0.67
C HIS A 106 7.29 -6.36 -0.92
N ALA A 107 6.89 -5.94 -2.11
CA ALA A 107 5.53 -6.14 -2.62
C ALA A 107 5.57 -6.81 -3.99
N ALA A 108 4.77 -7.85 -4.18
CA ALA A 108 4.54 -8.49 -5.48
C ALA A 108 3.07 -8.36 -5.86
N PHE A 109 2.80 -7.63 -6.95
CA PHE A 109 1.46 -7.33 -7.43
C PHE A 109 1.00 -8.39 -8.42
N LEU A 110 -0.07 -9.11 -8.10
CA LEU A 110 -0.58 -10.23 -8.89
C LEU A 110 -1.63 -9.77 -9.90
N SER A 111 -2.52 -8.88 -9.48
CA SER A 111 -3.55 -8.27 -10.32
C SER A 111 -4.10 -6.98 -9.72
N ALA A 112 -4.60 -6.09 -10.57
CA ALA A 112 -5.42 -4.94 -10.21
C ALA A 112 -6.70 -4.98 -11.06
N THR A 113 -7.84 -5.11 -10.41
CA THR A 113 -9.17 -5.23 -11.04
C THR A 113 -10.13 -4.20 -10.47
N MET A 114 -11.28 -3.98 -11.10
CA MET A 114 -12.24 -2.95 -10.70
C MET A 114 -11.62 -1.55 -10.67
N VAL A 115 -10.74 -1.25 -11.63
CA VAL A 115 -10.03 0.03 -11.70
C VAL A 115 -11.00 1.11 -12.19
N THR A 116 -11.27 2.13 -11.38
CA THR A 116 -12.22 3.20 -11.77
C THR A 116 -11.57 4.30 -12.60
N CYS A 117 -10.25 4.48 -12.47
CA CYS A 117 -9.52 5.48 -13.24
C CYS A 117 -9.10 4.93 -14.60
N ILE A 118 -9.77 5.38 -15.67
CA ILE A 118 -9.56 4.90 -17.05
C ILE A 118 -8.99 5.97 -18.00
N ASP A 119 -9.03 7.25 -17.61
CA ASP A 119 -8.64 8.37 -18.47
C ASP A 119 -7.12 8.53 -18.63
N ALA A 120 -6.34 7.94 -17.71
CA ALA A 120 -4.88 8.04 -17.70
C ALA A 120 -4.23 6.78 -17.10
N PRO A 121 -2.95 6.50 -17.43
CA PRO A 121 -2.21 5.39 -16.86
C PRO A 121 -2.21 5.39 -15.33
N VAL A 122 -2.44 4.22 -14.75
CA VAL A 122 -2.43 4.00 -13.31
C VAL A 122 -1.10 3.40 -12.87
N GLU A 123 -0.53 3.94 -11.80
CA GLU A 123 0.62 3.38 -11.09
C GLU A 123 0.25 3.14 -9.61
N PHE A 124 0.87 2.14 -8.98
CA PHE A 124 0.79 1.94 -7.53
C PHE A 124 2.10 2.28 -6.86
N GLU A 125 2.07 3.08 -5.80
CA GLU A 125 3.22 3.44 -4.96
C GLU A 125 3.12 2.75 -3.61
N VAL A 126 4.20 2.09 -3.17
CA VAL A 126 4.31 1.46 -1.85
C VAL A 126 5.31 2.24 -1.00
N SER A 127 4.91 2.62 0.20
CA SER A 127 5.77 3.37 1.11
C SER A 127 5.66 2.89 2.55
N ILE A 128 6.69 3.15 3.36
CA ILE A 128 6.68 2.97 4.81
C ILE A 128 7.40 4.18 5.44
N GLY A 129 6.66 4.97 6.21
CA GLY A 129 7.14 6.28 6.66
C GLY A 129 7.44 7.20 5.47
N ASN A 130 8.65 7.77 5.41
CA ASN A 130 9.11 8.56 4.26
C ASN A 130 9.69 7.70 3.12
N TYR A 131 10.12 6.47 3.41
CA TYR A 131 10.78 5.61 2.42
C TYR A 131 9.78 5.12 1.38
N GLY A 132 10.14 5.26 0.11
CA GLY A 132 9.30 4.88 -1.03
C GLY A 132 8.29 5.93 -1.49
N ASN A 133 8.16 7.06 -0.78
CA ASN A 133 7.29 8.16 -1.20
C ASN A 133 7.95 9.03 -2.28
N LYS A 134 7.37 9.13 -3.48
CA LYS A 134 7.92 9.92 -4.60
C LYS A 134 8.02 11.42 -4.35
N LEU A 135 7.25 11.94 -3.39
CA LEU A 135 7.30 13.38 -3.04
C LEU A 135 8.40 13.71 -2.03
N ASP A 136 9.02 12.70 -1.40
CA ASP A 136 10.02 12.92 -0.35
C ASP A 136 11.44 12.87 -0.95
N SER A 137 12.13 14.01 -0.92
CA SER A 137 13.53 14.14 -1.36
C SER A 137 14.54 13.97 -0.22
N GLY A 138 14.08 13.78 1.02
CA GLY A 138 14.92 13.63 2.21
C GLY A 138 15.44 12.21 2.44
N VAL A 139 14.99 11.24 1.64
CA VAL A 139 15.41 9.83 1.72
C VAL A 139 15.93 9.34 0.37
N ALA A 140 16.71 8.24 0.40
CA ALA A 140 17.21 7.63 -0.81
C ALA A 140 16.05 7.09 -1.68
N PRO A 141 16.13 7.21 -3.02
CA PRO A 141 15.10 6.70 -3.91
C PRO A 141 15.01 5.17 -3.82
N CYS A 142 13.78 4.65 -3.85
CA CYS A 142 13.48 3.22 -3.81
C CYS A 142 12.73 2.81 -5.08
N SER A 143 12.79 1.52 -5.44
CA SER A 143 11.93 0.95 -6.48
C SER A 143 10.53 0.69 -5.91
N SER A 144 9.84 1.77 -5.51
CA SER A 144 8.60 1.74 -4.75
C SER A 144 7.33 1.74 -5.59
N THR A 145 7.44 1.93 -6.91
CA THR A 145 6.27 2.07 -7.79
C THR A 145 6.18 0.99 -8.86
N THR A 146 4.94 0.63 -9.22
CA THR A 146 4.68 -0.14 -10.44
C THR A 146 4.84 0.75 -11.67
N GLN A 147 4.92 0.13 -12.83
CA GLN A 147 4.91 0.87 -14.09
C GLN A 147 3.52 1.47 -14.34
N PRO A 148 3.43 2.72 -14.83
CA PRO A 148 2.17 3.28 -15.29
C PRO A 148 1.56 2.39 -16.37
N THR A 149 0.32 1.95 -16.17
CA THR A 149 -0.37 1.02 -17.08
C THR A 149 -1.77 1.55 -17.38
N ASN A 150 -2.20 1.54 -18.64
CA ASN A 150 -3.57 1.91 -18.97
C ASN A 150 -4.54 0.80 -18.54
N ALA A 151 -5.67 1.21 -17.97
CA ALA A 151 -6.75 0.30 -17.64
C ALA A 151 -7.46 -0.18 -18.92
N VAL A 152 -7.84 -1.45 -18.93
CA VAL A 152 -8.51 -2.11 -20.06
C VAL A 152 -9.79 -2.75 -19.58
N PHE A 153 -10.87 -2.64 -20.36
CA PHE A 153 -12.14 -3.28 -20.04
C PHE A 153 -12.07 -4.79 -20.28
N ASP A 154 -12.61 -5.59 -19.34
CA ASP A 154 -12.67 -7.05 -19.47
C ASP A 154 -13.72 -7.54 -20.50
N GLY A 155 -14.48 -6.60 -21.07
CA GLY A 155 -15.54 -6.85 -22.01
C GLY A 155 -16.86 -7.32 -21.40
N CYS A 156 -17.00 -7.25 -20.08
CA CYS A 156 -18.23 -7.69 -19.41
C CYS A 156 -18.59 -6.82 -18.19
N HIS A 157 -17.67 -6.69 -17.22
CA HIS A 157 -17.99 -6.24 -15.87
C HIS A 157 -17.11 -5.10 -15.34
N TYR A 158 -15.82 -5.03 -15.69
CA TYR A 158 -14.90 -4.07 -15.05
C TYR A 158 -13.62 -3.79 -15.84
N TYR A 159 -12.94 -2.71 -15.48
CA TYR A 159 -11.60 -2.41 -15.97
C TYR A 159 -10.52 -3.03 -15.07
N PHE A 160 -9.40 -3.45 -15.67
CA PHE A 160 -8.26 -4.05 -14.98
C PHE A 160 -6.94 -3.59 -15.62
N LEU A 161 -5.82 -3.81 -14.91
CA LEU A 161 -4.49 -3.57 -15.47
C LEU A 161 -3.93 -4.86 -16.10
N PRO A 162 -3.57 -4.87 -17.40
CA PRO A 162 -3.18 -6.07 -18.13
C PRO A 162 -1.73 -6.51 -17.87
N TRP A 163 -1.35 -6.75 -16.60
CA TRP A 163 0.01 -7.18 -16.23
C TRP A 163 0.41 -8.59 -16.75
N SER A 164 -0.53 -9.35 -17.32
CA SER A 164 -0.29 -10.64 -17.98
C SER A 164 0.68 -11.56 -17.19
N GLY A 165 1.68 -12.16 -17.84
CA GLY A 165 2.69 -13.02 -17.24
C GLY A 165 3.80 -12.31 -16.45
N THR A 166 3.94 -10.99 -16.56
CA THR A 166 5.02 -10.22 -15.91
C THR A 166 4.46 -9.37 -14.78
N LYS A 167 4.60 -9.88 -13.56
CA LYS A 167 4.01 -9.26 -12.36
C LYS A 167 4.92 -8.15 -11.80
N PRO A 168 4.42 -6.91 -11.63
CA PRO A 168 5.19 -5.84 -11.01
C PRO A 168 5.60 -6.20 -9.59
N CYS A 169 6.84 -5.88 -9.23
CA CYS A 169 7.34 -6.01 -7.87
C CYS A 169 8.01 -4.71 -7.43
N THR A 170 7.81 -4.32 -6.17
CA THR A 170 8.46 -3.15 -5.58
C THR A 170 9.27 -3.57 -4.35
N VAL A 171 10.34 -2.83 -4.10
CA VAL A 171 11.21 -3.02 -2.94
C VAL A 171 11.51 -1.66 -2.32
N VAL A 172 11.18 -1.52 -1.04
CA VAL A 172 11.46 -0.32 -0.26
C VAL A 172 12.50 -0.64 0.80
N ASP A 173 13.69 -0.07 0.62
CA ASP A 173 14.75 -0.09 1.63
C ASP A 173 14.46 0.98 2.68
N SER A 174 14.46 0.60 3.96
CA SER A 174 14.15 1.52 5.06
C SER A 174 14.99 1.22 6.29
N ALA A 175 15.01 2.13 7.26
CA ALA A 175 15.76 1.94 8.50
C ALA A 175 14.96 2.41 9.73
N TRP A 176 14.81 1.51 10.70
CA TRP A 176 13.94 1.68 11.87
C TRP A 176 14.53 1.07 13.13
N GLU A 177 14.01 1.46 14.30
CA GLU A 177 14.29 0.82 15.57
C GLU A 177 13.82 -0.64 15.53
N ASP A 178 14.64 -1.54 16.05
CA ASP A 178 14.26 -2.95 16.14
C ASP A 178 13.38 -3.17 17.38
N ILE A 179 12.07 -3.06 17.17
CA ILE A 179 11.05 -3.35 18.17
C ILE A 179 10.41 -4.73 17.96
N SER A 180 11.12 -5.67 17.32
CA SER A 180 10.54 -6.97 16.93
C SER A 180 9.92 -7.68 18.13
N PHE A 181 10.54 -7.66 19.31
CA PHE A 181 9.99 -8.31 20.50
C PHE A 181 8.59 -7.82 20.89
N ARG A 182 8.26 -6.54 20.63
CA ARG A 182 6.92 -5.97 20.87
C ARG A 182 5.92 -6.51 19.84
N LEU A 183 6.29 -6.42 18.56
CA LEU A 183 5.42 -6.81 17.44
C LEU A 183 5.25 -8.33 17.34
N GLU A 184 6.25 -9.11 17.70
CA GLU A 184 6.21 -10.56 17.78
C GLU A 184 5.28 -11.04 18.91
N ALA A 185 5.26 -10.33 20.04
CA ALA A 185 4.33 -10.62 21.14
C ALA A 185 2.88 -10.33 20.71
N LEU A 186 2.67 -9.19 20.06
CA LEU A 186 1.40 -8.83 19.45
C LEU A 186 0.93 -9.89 18.45
N ASN A 187 1.79 -10.27 17.50
CA ASN A 187 1.48 -11.24 16.46
C ASN A 187 1.15 -12.63 17.02
N LEU A 188 1.85 -13.07 18.07
CA LEU A 188 1.50 -14.30 18.77
C LEU A 188 0.05 -14.23 19.28
N LEU A 189 -0.28 -13.18 20.04
CA LEU A 189 -1.60 -13.04 20.66
C LEU A 189 -2.71 -12.91 19.62
N LEU A 190 -2.49 -12.15 18.55
CA LEU A 190 -3.43 -12.04 17.42
C LEU A 190 -3.67 -13.39 16.75
N LYS A 191 -2.63 -14.24 16.63
CA LYS A 191 -2.77 -15.59 16.06
C LYS A 191 -3.61 -16.51 16.96
N ILE A 192 -3.47 -16.38 18.28
CA ILE A 192 -4.31 -17.10 19.25
C ILE A 192 -5.77 -16.63 19.12
N VAL A 193 -6.00 -15.32 19.02
CA VAL A 193 -7.34 -14.73 18.79
C VAL A 193 -7.97 -15.31 17.54
N ASP A 194 -7.27 -15.28 16.39
CA ASP A 194 -7.81 -15.77 15.12
C ASP A 194 -8.15 -17.28 15.17
N SER A 195 -7.27 -18.08 15.78
CA SER A 195 -7.48 -19.52 15.95
C SER A 195 -8.71 -19.81 16.81
N LEU A 196 -8.83 -19.11 17.94
CA LEU A 196 -9.95 -19.26 18.86
C LEU A 196 -11.27 -18.83 18.20
N GLU A 197 -11.31 -17.68 17.52
CA GLU A 197 -12.50 -17.20 16.81
C GLU A 197 -12.96 -18.19 15.74
N SER A 198 -12.02 -18.74 14.95
CA SER A 198 -12.33 -19.74 13.92
C SER A 198 -12.94 -21.00 14.53
N ASN A 199 -12.35 -21.51 15.61
CA ASN A 199 -12.84 -22.69 16.29
C ASN A 199 -14.18 -22.45 16.99
N MET A 200 -14.39 -21.28 17.59
CA MET A 200 -15.67 -20.89 18.17
C MET A 200 -16.78 -20.84 17.10
N GLU A 201 -16.49 -20.31 15.91
CA GLU A 201 -17.48 -20.29 14.82
C GLU A 201 -17.81 -21.72 14.33
N ARG A 202 -16.82 -22.62 14.28
CA ARG A 202 -17.08 -24.05 13.98
C ARG A 202 -18.02 -24.68 14.99
N VAL A 203 -17.86 -24.40 16.29
CA VAL A 203 -18.78 -24.87 17.34
C VAL A 203 -20.17 -24.25 17.15
N ARG A 204 -20.25 -22.94 16.94
CA ARG A 204 -21.53 -22.23 16.71
C ARG A 204 -22.30 -22.77 15.51
N ILE A 205 -21.63 -22.99 14.38
CA ILE A 205 -22.24 -23.60 13.19
C ILE A 205 -22.78 -25.00 13.54
N SER A 206 -22.00 -25.81 14.25
CA SER A 206 -22.37 -27.16 14.66
C SER A 206 -23.60 -27.19 15.58
N MET A 207 -23.71 -26.21 16.48
CA MET A 207 -24.89 -26.02 17.33
C MET A 207 -26.13 -25.64 16.50
N ARG A 208 -25.99 -24.73 15.52
CA ARG A 208 -27.07 -24.34 14.61
C ARG A 208 -27.54 -25.52 13.75
N THR A 209 -26.64 -26.39 13.33
CA THR A 209 -26.95 -27.62 12.58
C THR A 209 -27.42 -28.78 13.45
N LYS A 210 -27.49 -28.61 14.78
CA LYS A 210 -27.96 -29.60 15.76
C LYS A 210 -27.21 -30.93 15.69
N LEU A 211 -25.88 -30.88 15.62
CA LEU A 211 -25.07 -32.09 15.76
C LEU A 211 -25.35 -32.80 17.10
N PRO A 212 -25.18 -34.14 17.17
CA PRO A 212 -25.33 -34.87 18.42
C PRO A 212 -24.45 -34.29 19.53
N LEU A 213 -24.97 -34.28 20.77
CA LEU A 213 -24.27 -33.74 21.95
C LEU A 213 -22.84 -34.27 22.13
N PRO A 214 -22.54 -35.58 21.91
CA PRO A 214 -21.18 -36.08 22.02
C PRO A 214 -20.20 -35.45 21.02
N GLU A 215 -20.66 -35.16 19.80
CA GLU A 215 -19.84 -34.52 18.77
C GLU A 215 -19.56 -33.06 19.10
N LEU A 216 -20.57 -32.34 19.60
CA LEU A 216 -20.40 -30.96 20.06
C LEU A 216 -19.44 -30.86 21.24
N ALA A 217 -19.55 -31.78 22.22
CA ALA A 217 -18.64 -31.86 23.34
C ALA A 217 -17.20 -32.12 22.88
N GLN A 218 -17.00 -33.02 21.91
CA GLN A 218 -15.68 -33.28 21.35
C GLN A 218 -15.09 -32.05 20.64
N LEU A 219 -15.90 -31.29 19.88
CA LEU A 219 -15.45 -30.06 19.23
C LEU A 219 -15.04 -28.99 20.26
N LEU A 220 -15.85 -28.80 21.30
CA LEU A 220 -15.55 -27.87 22.40
C LEU A 220 -14.24 -28.26 23.11
N ILE A 221 -14.08 -29.53 23.49
CA ILE A 221 -12.85 -30.02 24.15
C ILE A 221 -11.64 -29.81 23.24
N SER A 222 -11.77 -30.13 21.95
CA SER A 222 -10.67 -29.97 20.99
C SER A 222 -10.25 -28.50 20.84
N MET A 223 -11.21 -27.58 20.82
CA MET A 223 -10.95 -26.14 20.81
C MET A 223 -10.23 -25.68 22.09
N LEU A 224 -10.67 -26.13 23.27
CA LEU A 224 -10.03 -25.78 24.54
C LEU A 224 -8.61 -26.35 24.64
N ASP A 225 -8.39 -27.58 24.16
CA ASP A 225 -7.06 -28.21 24.11
C ASP A 225 -6.11 -27.45 23.18
N GLU A 226 -6.57 -27.06 21.99
CA GLU A 226 -5.80 -26.24 21.06
C GLU A 226 -5.47 -24.86 21.67
N LEU A 227 -6.46 -24.21 22.29
CA LEU A 227 -6.26 -22.95 22.99
C LEU A 227 -5.21 -23.07 24.10
N LEU A 228 -5.24 -24.13 24.90
CA LEU A 228 -4.25 -24.36 25.96
C LEU A 228 -2.84 -24.57 25.39
N VAL A 229 -2.70 -25.26 24.26
CA VAL A 229 -1.40 -25.40 23.57
C VAL A 229 -0.90 -24.04 23.10
N ASP A 230 -1.79 -23.23 22.53
CA ASP A 230 -1.49 -21.90 22.01
C ASP A 230 -1.09 -20.91 23.11
N LEU A 231 -1.84 -20.86 24.22
CA LEU A 231 -1.56 -20.01 25.38
C LEU A 231 -0.23 -20.34 26.09
N LYS A 232 0.23 -21.59 25.98
CA LYS A 232 1.51 -22.05 26.56
C LYS A 232 2.73 -21.70 25.70
N LYS A 233 2.54 -21.16 24.50
CA LYS A 233 3.66 -20.70 23.66
C LYS A 233 4.39 -19.56 24.37
N PRO A 234 5.74 -19.55 24.36
CA PRO A 234 6.49 -18.52 25.06
C PRO A 234 6.28 -17.15 24.40
N LEU A 235 6.09 -16.12 25.21
CA LEU A 235 6.22 -14.73 24.78
C LEU A 235 7.67 -14.44 24.35
N PRO A 236 7.90 -13.66 23.29
CA PRO A 236 9.24 -13.30 22.86
C PRO A 236 9.97 -12.52 23.97
N GLN A 237 11.28 -12.67 23.98
CA GLN A 237 12.17 -11.98 24.92
C GLN A 237 13.06 -11.01 24.14
N PRO A 238 13.33 -9.82 24.68
CA PRO A 238 14.27 -8.88 24.09
C PRO A 238 15.67 -9.47 23.95
N GLU A 239 16.26 -9.36 22.76
CA GLU A 239 17.59 -9.89 22.47
C GLU A 239 18.65 -8.96 23.06
N LYS A 240 19.42 -9.49 24.03
CA LYS A 240 20.46 -8.73 24.73
C LYS A 240 21.47 -8.14 23.74
N GLY A 241 21.71 -6.84 23.86
CA GLY A 241 22.65 -6.11 23.00
C GLY A 241 22.05 -5.57 21.70
N TYR A 242 20.86 -6.03 21.31
CA TYR A 242 20.13 -5.52 20.14
C TYR A 242 18.90 -4.70 20.54
N HIS A 243 18.09 -5.24 21.45
CA HIS A 243 16.87 -4.59 21.93
C HIS A 243 17.13 -3.78 23.20
N LEU A 244 16.33 -2.73 23.39
CA LEU A 244 16.34 -1.88 24.57
C LEU A 244 14.93 -1.79 25.12
N GLU A 245 14.78 -2.26 26.35
CA GLU A 245 13.51 -2.26 27.06
C GLU A 245 13.35 -0.98 27.89
N ASN A 246 12.21 -0.33 27.73
CA ASN A 246 11.78 0.74 28.61
C ASN A 246 10.90 0.22 29.77
N ASP A 247 10.42 1.13 30.62
CA ASP A 247 9.62 0.75 31.80
C ASP A 247 8.30 0.09 31.40
N LEU A 248 7.63 0.63 30.37
CA LEU A 248 6.38 0.06 29.88
C LEU A 248 6.57 -1.34 29.28
N ASP A 249 7.70 -1.60 28.61
CA ASP A 249 8.03 -2.94 28.08
C ASP A 249 8.05 -4.00 29.20
N ARG A 250 8.76 -3.70 30.31
CA ARG A 250 8.87 -4.61 31.46
C ARG A 250 7.51 -4.82 32.14
N ASN A 251 6.74 -3.75 32.30
CA ASN A 251 5.42 -3.80 32.92
C ASN A 251 4.44 -4.61 32.06
N MET A 252 4.40 -4.36 30.75
CA MET A 252 3.55 -5.08 29.79
C MET A 252 3.93 -6.56 29.70
N GLN A 253 5.22 -6.88 29.71
CA GLN A 253 5.67 -8.27 29.70
C GLN A 253 5.23 -9.01 30.97
N SER A 254 5.38 -8.38 32.13
CA SER A 254 4.98 -8.94 33.42
C SER A 254 3.46 -9.13 33.47
N TYR A 255 2.69 -8.12 33.05
CA TYR A 255 1.24 -8.17 32.96
C TYR A 255 0.75 -9.29 32.03
N ARG A 256 1.25 -9.35 30.78
CA ARG A 256 0.92 -10.41 29.83
C ARG A 256 1.21 -11.80 30.40
N LYS A 257 2.33 -11.97 31.10
CA LYS A 257 2.70 -13.26 31.70
C LYS A 257 1.72 -13.70 32.79
N VAL A 258 1.36 -12.80 33.72
CA VAL A 258 0.42 -13.10 34.80
C VAL A 258 -0.97 -13.37 34.24
N GLU A 259 -1.48 -12.49 33.38
CA GLU A 259 -2.81 -12.62 32.79
C GLU A 259 -2.95 -13.92 31.99
N LEU A 260 -1.93 -14.30 31.19
CA LEU A 260 -1.96 -15.56 30.46
C LEU A 260 -2.00 -16.78 31.39
N GLN A 261 -1.32 -16.74 32.54
CA GLN A 261 -1.40 -17.84 33.51
C GLN A 261 -2.81 -17.95 34.11
N GLU A 262 -3.42 -16.82 34.48
CA GLU A 262 -4.80 -16.81 34.97
C GLU A 262 -5.80 -17.29 33.91
N ILE A 263 -5.62 -16.90 32.65
CA ILE A 263 -6.42 -17.40 31.53
C ILE A 263 -6.25 -18.92 31.38
N ILE A 264 -5.02 -19.44 31.44
CA ILE A 264 -4.76 -20.89 31.36
C ILE A 264 -5.50 -21.63 32.48
N GLU A 265 -5.43 -21.13 33.72
CA GLU A 265 -6.16 -21.73 34.85
C GLU A 265 -7.68 -21.70 34.63
N HIS A 266 -8.21 -20.58 34.13
CA HIS A 266 -9.63 -20.44 33.78
C HIS A 266 -10.04 -21.46 32.72
N VAL A 267 -9.29 -21.56 31.63
CA VAL A 267 -9.57 -22.49 30.52
C VAL A 267 -9.53 -23.94 31.00
N ASN A 268 -8.57 -24.32 31.87
CA ASN A 268 -8.55 -25.65 32.47
C ASN A 268 -9.81 -25.92 33.31
N LYS A 269 -10.27 -24.95 34.12
CA LYS A 269 -11.51 -25.09 34.91
C LYS A 269 -12.73 -25.26 34.02
N VAL A 270 -12.85 -24.50 32.92
CA VAL A 270 -13.93 -24.65 31.95
C VAL A 270 -13.87 -26.04 31.31
N ARG A 271 -12.68 -26.49 30.91
CA ARG A 271 -12.47 -27.79 30.31
C ARG A 271 -12.86 -28.96 31.23
N GLU A 272 -12.58 -28.86 32.54
CA GLU A 272 -12.87 -29.92 33.52
C GLU A 272 -14.33 -29.92 33.98
N ASN A 273 -14.99 -28.76 34.03
CA ASN A 273 -16.31 -28.60 34.63
C ASN A 273 -17.44 -28.30 33.63
N ALA A 274 -17.15 -28.19 32.33
CA ALA A 274 -18.17 -27.92 31.32
C ALA A 274 -19.21 -29.05 31.23
N THR A 275 -20.41 -28.79 31.75
CA THR A 275 -21.58 -29.67 31.62
C THR A 275 -22.57 -29.18 30.57
N ASP A 276 -22.61 -27.87 30.32
CA ASP A 276 -23.41 -27.22 29.27
C ASP A 276 -22.51 -26.49 28.26
N ILE A 277 -22.78 -26.70 26.97
CA ILE A 277 -21.97 -26.12 25.88
C ILE A 277 -22.21 -24.61 25.74
N ASN A 278 -23.42 -24.11 25.96
CA ASN A 278 -23.71 -22.69 25.86
C ASN A 278 -22.99 -21.92 26.97
N GLU A 279 -23.05 -22.43 28.19
CA GLU A 279 -22.32 -21.83 29.33
C GLU A 279 -20.81 -21.82 29.06
N ALA A 280 -20.25 -22.95 28.59
CA ALA A 280 -18.84 -23.01 28.23
C ALA A 280 -18.47 -22.01 27.11
N MET A 281 -19.33 -21.84 26.10
CA MET A 281 -19.08 -20.88 25.02
C MET A 281 -19.10 -19.41 25.49
N VAL A 282 -19.92 -19.07 26.51
CA VAL A 282 -19.90 -17.74 27.13
C VAL A 282 -18.59 -17.49 27.87
N GLU A 283 -18.11 -18.49 28.62
CA GLU A 283 -16.81 -18.42 29.30
C GLU A 283 -15.65 -18.27 28.30
N VAL A 284 -15.69 -19.00 27.19
CA VAL A 284 -14.68 -18.89 26.13
C VAL A 284 -14.72 -17.51 25.46
N GLU A 285 -15.89 -16.91 25.25
CA GLU A 285 -16.01 -15.54 24.73
C GLU A 285 -15.37 -14.51 25.68
N SER A 286 -15.55 -14.69 26.99
CA SER A 286 -14.87 -13.88 28.02
C SER A 286 -13.35 -14.01 27.93
N VAL A 287 -12.85 -15.24 27.79
CA VAL A 287 -11.41 -15.51 27.56
C VAL A 287 -10.92 -14.84 26.28
N LEU A 288 -11.65 -14.96 25.17
CA LEU A 288 -11.30 -14.32 23.90
C LEU A 288 -11.15 -12.80 24.06
N GLN A 289 -12.07 -12.15 24.77
CA GLN A 289 -11.98 -10.71 25.02
C GLN A 289 -10.76 -10.33 25.86
N ARG A 290 -10.40 -11.14 26.86
CA ARG A 290 -9.16 -10.93 27.65
C ARG A 290 -7.92 -11.02 26.75
N ILE A 291 -7.84 -12.02 25.86
CA ILE A 291 -6.72 -12.16 24.92
C ILE A 291 -6.67 -10.99 23.93
N LYS A 292 -7.81 -10.51 23.43
CA LYS A 292 -7.88 -9.31 22.58
C LYS A 292 -7.33 -8.07 23.29
N ASN A 293 -7.64 -7.89 24.57
CA ASN A 293 -7.09 -6.78 25.36
C ASN A 293 -5.57 -6.90 25.54
N LEU A 294 -5.04 -8.12 25.70
CA LEU A 294 -3.59 -8.36 25.73
C LEU A 294 -2.91 -8.09 24.38
N ALA A 295 -3.64 -8.28 23.28
CA ALA A 295 -3.21 -8.07 21.90
C ALA A 295 -3.29 -6.59 21.47
N ILE A 296 -3.09 -5.66 22.40
CA ILE A 296 -2.91 -4.24 22.11
C ILE A 296 -1.46 -3.87 22.43
N GLU A 297 -0.77 -3.22 21.49
CA GLU A 297 0.61 -2.78 21.64
C GLU A 297 0.69 -1.24 21.56
N PRO A 298 0.76 -0.53 22.70
CA PRO A 298 0.79 0.93 22.71
C PRO A 298 2.10 1.51 22.16
N GLN A 299 3.20 0.75 22.15
CA GLN A 299 4.53 1.22 21.73
C GLN A 299 4.92 0.77 20.32
N ASN A 300 3.97 0.83 19.38
CA ASN A 300 4.20 0.50 17.97
C ASN A 300 4.84 1.69 17.23
N SER A 301 6.18 1.73 17.24
CA SER A 301 6.96 2.78 16.56
C SER A 301 7.19 2.56 15.07
N LEU A 302 6.88 1.38 14.53
CA LEU A 302 7.10 1.08 13.11
C LEU A 302 5.95 1.68 12.29
N PRO A 303 6.22 2.55 11.29
CA PRO A 303 5.15 3.14 10.50
C PRO A 303 4.39 2.09 9.69
N ASP A 304 3.14 2.39 9.39
CA ASP A 304 2.30 1.57 8.54
C ASP A 304 2.82 1.60 7.10
N VAL A 305 2.61 0.49 6.39
CA VAL A 305 2.78 0.42 4.96
C VAL A 305 1.59 1.12 4.30
N VAL A 306 1.87 2.04 3.38
CA VAL A 306 0.84 2.74 2.60
C VAL A 306 0.99 2.36 1.13
N ILE A 307 -0.09 1.89 0.53
CA ILE A 307 -0.19 1.69 -0.91
C ILE A 307 -1.09 2.78 -1.49
N TRP A 308 -0.55 3.59 -2.39
CA TRP A 308 -1.29 4.61 -3.14
C TRP A 308 -1.56 4.14 -4.56
N MET A 309 -2.75 4.43 -5.07
CA MET A 309 -3.09 4.42 -6.49
C MET A 309 -2.94 5.83 -7.01
N ILE A 310 -2.08 6.02 -8.01
CA ILE A 310 -1.76 7.30 -8.60
C ILE A 310 -2.15 7.27 -10.07
N SER A 311 -2.76 8.35 -10.53
CA SER A 311 -3.03 8.58 -11.95
C SER A 311 -2.85 10.05 -12.27
N ASN A 312 -2.18 10.35 -13.38
CA ASN A 312 -1.84 11.71 -13.80
C ASN A 312 -1.20 12.56 -12.68
N GLU A 313 -0.19 11.98 -11.99
CA GLU A 313 0.53 12.59 -10.86
C GLU A 313 -0.32 12.90 -9.61
N LYS A 314 -1.60 12.47 -9.56
CA LYS A 314 -2.51 12.65 -8.42
C LYS A 314 -2.76 11.35 -7.69
N ARG A 315 -2.77 11.42 -6.36
CA ARG A 315 -3.16 10.29 -5.49
C ARG A 315 -4.67 10.14 -5.43
N ILE A 316 -5.18 9.07 -6.04
CA ILE A 316 -6.62 8.84 -6.19
C ILE A 316 -7.19 8.01 -5.04
N ALA A 317 -6.51 6.93 -4.67
CA ALA A 317 -6.96 6.00 -3.64
C ALA A 317 -5.78 5.44 -2.84
N TYR A 318 -6.04 4.95 -1.63
CA TYR A 318 -5.01 4.41 -0.75
C TYR A 318 -5.48 3.17 0.01
N HIS A 319 -4.51 2.49 0.62
CA HIS A 319 -4.76 1.54 1.70
C HIS A 319 -3.59 1.59 2.68
N ARG A 320 -3.90 1.59 3.99
CA ARG A 320 -2.91 1.60 5.08
C ARG A 320 -2.90 0.26 5.80
N ILE A 321 -1.71 -0.31 5.98
CA ILE A 321 -1.50 -1.66 6.52
C ILE A 321 -0.52 -1.56 7.69
N PRO A 322 -0.94 -1.90 8.91
CA PRO A 322 -0.02 -1.91 10.05
C PRO A 322 1.18 -2.82 9.80
N ALA A 323 2.38 -2.35 10.11
CA ALA A 323 3.60 -3.08 9.77
C ALA A 323 3.67 -4.49 10.38
N TYR A 324 3.10 -4.69 11.56
CA TYR A 324 3.08 -6.00 12.24
C TYR A 324 2.30 -7.07 11.44
N GLU A 325 1.31 -6.68 10.63
CA GLU A 325 0.53 -7.61 9.78
C GLU A 325 1.39 -8.30 8.72
N VAL A 326 2.43 -7.61 8.24
CA VAL A 326 3.32 -8.06 7.16
C VAL A 326 4.75 -8.33 7.64
N LEU A 327 5.00 -8.23 8.95
CA LEU A 327 6.31 -8.43 9.56
C LEU A 327 6.74 -9.92 9.55
N TYR A 328 7.95 -10.17 9.11
CA TYR A 328 8.58 -11.47 9.12
C TYR A 328 9.27 -11.75 10.47
N SER A 329 9.14 -12.99 10.94
CA SER A 329 9.93 -13.55 12.03
C SER A 329 10.47 -14.93 11.63
N ALA A 330 11.64 -15.28 12.16
CA ALA A 330 12.18 -16.63 12.01
C ALA A 330 11.35 -17.67 12.80
N ASN A 331 10.62 -17.23 13.83
CA ASN A 331 9.70 -18.09 14.57
C ASN A 331 8.31 -18.04 13.92
N PRO A 332 7.77 -19.17 13.39
CA PRO A 332 6.46 -19.21 12.74
C PRO A 332 5.28 -18.77 13.62
N ASN A 333 5.44 -18.75 14.94
CA ASN A 333 4.42 -18.27 15.86
C ASN A 333 4.33 -16.74 15.93
N TYR A 334 5.36 -16.02 15.47
CA TYR A 334 5.47 -14.56 15.60
C TYR A 334 5.36 -13.81 14.26
N ILE A 335 5.24 -14.55 13.16
CA ILE A 335 5.08 -13.99 11.81
C ILE A 335 3.73 -13.24 11.73
N GLY A 336 3.76 -12.06 11.12
CA GLY A 336 2.58 -11.26 10.82
C GLY A 336 1.55 -12.06 10.01
N ARG A 337 0.27 -11.86 10.31
CA ARG A 337 -0.86 -12.63 9.76
C ARG A 337 -0.83 -12.74 8.23
N GLN A 338 -0.49 -11.64 7.56
CA GLN A 338 -0.46 -11.50 6.09
C GLN A 338 0.95 -11.51 5.49
N CYS A 339 1.98 -11.68 6.32
CA CYS A 339 3.37 -11.70 5.85
C CYS A 339 3.61 -12.83 4.85
N GLY A 340 4.05 -12.48 3.65
CA GLY A 340 4.33 -13.42 2.57
C GLY A 340 3.10 -14.16 2.04
N LYS A 341 1.88 -13.75 2.39
CA LYS A 341 0.65 -14.34 1.85
C LYS A 341 0.04 -13.45 0.77
N VAL A 342 -0.63 -14.08 -0.18
CA VAL A 342 -1.47 -13.36 -1.15
C VAL A 342 -2.68 -12.82 -0.41
N GLN A 343 -2.85 -11.51 -0.44
CA GLN A 343 -4.00 -10.81 0.14
C GLN A 343 -4.72 -9.98 -0.92
N SER A 344 -6.03 -9.86 -0.77
CA SER A 344 -6.89 -9.01 -1.60
C SER A 344 -7.18 -7.72 -0.82
N ILE A 345 -6.72 -6.59 -1.34
CA ILE A 345 -6.84 -5.28 -0.74
C ILE A 345 -7.86 -4.47 -1.53
N GLN A 346 -8.96 -4.12 -0.87
CA GLN A 346 -9.90 -3.12 -1.37
C GLN A 346 -9.36 -1.73 -1.03
N MET A 347 -9.04 -0.93 -2.06
CA MET A 347 -8.57 0.44 -1.85
C MET A 347 -9.71 1.36 -1.43
N LYS A 348 -9.37 2.50 -0.83
CA LYS A 348 -10.32 3.51 -0.36
C LYS A 348 -9.96 4.87 -0.93
N PHE A 349 -10.95 5.70 -1.24
CA PHE A 349 -10.70 7.12 -1.49
C PHE A 349 -10.20 7.81 -0.22
N PRO A 350 -9.35 8.85 -0.31
CA PRO A 350 -8.99 9.67 0.84
C PRO A 350 -10.13 10.62 1.25
N GLY A 351 -10.12 11.06 2.51
CA GLY A 351 -11.00 12.12 3.01
C GLY A 351 -12.50 11.82 3.00
N LEU A 352 -13.31 12.88 2.93
CA LEU A 352 -14.78 12.83 2.95
C LEU A 352 -15.38 12.08 1.77
N LYS A 353 -14.64 11.89 0.67
CA LYS A 353 -15.07 11.05 -0.45
C LYS A 353 -15.24 9.59 -0.03
N ALA A 354 -14.41 9.09 0.90
CA ALA A 354 -14.58 7.75 1.46
C ALA A 354 -15.96 7.55 2.12
N GLU A 355 -16.52 8.61 2.73
CA GLU A 355 -17.82 8.56 3.39
C GLU A 355 -18.97 8.68 2.39
N LYS A 356 -18.81 9.51 1.35
CA LYS A 356 -19.82 9.75 0.30
C LYS A 356 -19.93 8.59 -0.69
N GLU A 357 -18.80 8.00 -1.07
CA GLU A 357 -18.69 6.95 -2.09
C GLU A 357 -18.45 5.57 -1.46
N LYS A 358 -19.09 5.31 -0.31
CA LYS A 358 -18.87 4.10 0.51
C LYS A 358 -19.01 2.76 -0.24
N TYR A 359 -19.79 2.74 -1.32
CA TYR A 359 -20.05 1.53 -2.10
C TYR A 359 -19.20 1.41 -3.36
N GLU A 360 -18.46 2.46 -3.72
CA GLU A 360 -17.57 2.43 -4.88
C GLU A 360 -16.21 1.86 -4.46
N ILE A 361 -15.67 0.97 -5.29
CA ILE A 361 -14.37 0.34 -5.08
C ILE A 361 -13.42 0.96 -6.11
N PRO A 362 -12.46 1.81 -5.70
CA PRO A 362 -11.52 2.44 -6.64
C PRO A 362 -10.70 1.42 -7.41
N THR A 363 -10.25 0.38 -6.70
CA THR A 363 -9.52 -0.79 -7.23
C THR A 363 -9.50 -1.90 -6.18
N LEU A 364 -9.58 -3.15 -6.65
CA LEU A 364 -9.26 -4.35 -5.89
C LEU A 364 -7.87 -4.87 -6.30
N LEU A 365 -6.91 -4.79 -5.39
CA LEU A 365 -5.54 -5.26 -5.58
C LEU A 365 -5.34 -6.66 -5.02
N ARG A 366 -4.69 -7.55 -5.76
CA ARG A 366 -4.11 -8.78 -5.20
C ARG A 366 -2.60 -8.61 -5.10
N VAL A 367 -2.08 -8.64 -3.88
CA VAL A 367 -0.68 -8.36 -3.61
C VAL A 367 -0.14 -9.31 -2.54
N LYS A 368 1.15 -9.59 -2.57
CA LYS A 368 1.90 -10.29 -1.51
C LYS A 368 2.90 -9.32 -0.91
N LEU A 369 2.84 -9.12 0.40
CA LEU A 369 3.69 -8.17 1.12
C LEU A 369 4.58 -8.89 2.13
N TRP A 370 5.81 -8.42 2.30
CA TRP A 370 6.75 -8.95 3.29
C TRP A 370 7.63 -7.83 3.79
N LEU A 371 7.68 -7.64 5.11
CA LEU A 371 8.57 -6.70 5.79
C LEU A 371 9.51 -7.47 6.71
N GLY A 372 10.81 -7.30 6.57
CA GLY A 372 11.77 -7.96 7.46
C GLY A 372 13.11 -7.26 7.49
N LEU A 373 14.02 -7.72 8.35
CA LEU A 373 15.38 -7.18 8.37
C LEU A 373 16.07 -7.47 7.04
N ALA A 374 16.89 -6.55 6.55
CA ALA A 374 17.59 -6.72 5.27
C ALA A 374 18.45 -8.00 5.23
N LYS A 375 19.01 -8.42 6.38
CA LYS A 375 19.76 -9.69 6.50
C LYS A 375 18.92 -10.96 6.28
N GLN A 376 17.58 -10.85 6.25
CA GLN A 376 16.63 -11.94 6.07
C GLN A 376 16.00 -11.94 4.67
N GLU A 377 16.42 -11.04 3.78
CA GLU A 377 15.87 -10.89 2.42
C GLU A 377 15.88 -12.20 1.62
N ASP A 378 16.88 -13.07 1.80
CA ASP A 378 16.96 -14.36 1.12
C ASP A 378 15.74 -15.26 1.38
N VAL A 379 15.05 -15.08 2.51
CA VAL A 379 13.82 -15.82 2.82
C VAL A 379 12.69 -15.42 1.88
N TRP A 380 12.55 -14.13 1.57
CA TRP A 380 11.56 -13.66 0.60
C TRP A 380 11.79 -14.29 -0.78
N HIS A 381 13.04 -14.28 -1.25
CA HIS A 381 13.41 -14.81 -2.56
C HIS A 381 13.17 -16.32 -2.66
N LYS A 382 13.55 -17.10 -1.63
CA LYS A 382 13.29 -18.55 -1.58
C LYS A 382 11.79 -18.90 -1.54
N ASN A 383 10.97 -18.00 -1.00
CA ASN A 383 9.52 -18.19 -0.90
C ASN A 383 8.75 -17.72 -2.16
N GLN A 384 9.44 -17.28 -3.22
CA GLN A 384 8.81 -17.03 -4.52
C GLN A 384 8.92 -18.28 -5.39
N THR A 385 7.97 -19.20 -5.24
CA THR A 385 7.91 -20.44 -6.03
C THR A 385 7.02 -20.33 -7.27
N GLU A 386 6.26 -19.24 -7.39
CA GLU A 386 5.25 -19.04 -8.45
C GLU A 386 5.81 -18.37 -9.71
N GLY A 387 7.08 -17.96 -9.71
CA GLY A 387 7.73 -17.32 -10.84
C GLY A 387 9.18 -16.96 -10.55
N GLU A 388 9.91 -16.57 -11.59
CA GLU A 388 11.29 -16.07 -11.47
C GLU A 388 11.30 -14.57 -11.25
N LEU A 389 12.05 -14.11 -10.24
CA LEU A 389 12.28 -12.69 -10.02
C LEU A 389 13.33 -12.17 -11.00
N ALA A 390 12.93 -11.19 -11.81
CA ALA A 390 13.80 -10.50 -12.75
C ALA A 390 13.85 -9.01 -12.42
N VAL A 391 15.03 -8.40 -12.58
CA VAL A 391 15.19 -6.95 -12.49
C VAL A 391 15.48 -6.42 -13.89
N PHE A 392 14.69 -5.42 -14.29
CA PHE A 392 14.81 -4.80 -15.60
C PHE A 392 15.51 -3.45 -15.47
N ALA A 393 16.41 -3.15 -16.39
CA ALA A 393 16.74 -1.77 -16.71
C ALA A 393 15.78 -1.30 -17.80
N GLU A 394 15.38 -0.03 -17.72
CA GLU A 394 14.46 0.56 -18.68
C GLU A 394 14.87 1.98 -19.08
N THR A 395 14.55 2.33 -20.32
CA THR A 395 14.67 3.68 -20.87
C THR A 395 13.61 3.88 -21.95
N TYR A 396 13.30 5.14 -22.26
CA TYR A 396 12.26 5.51 -23.21
C TYR A 396 12.88 6.23 -24.41
N GLU A 397 12.71 5.68 -25.61
CA GLU A 397 13.16 6.34 -26.84
C GLU A 397 12.12 7.36 -27.30
N ASN A 398 12.56 8.61 -27.46
CA ASN A 398 11.73 9.73 -27.88
C ASN A 398 12.02 10.09 -29.33
N GLN A 399 10.97 10.19 -30.15
CA GLN A 399 11.05 10.63 -31.53
C GLN A 399 10.01 11.71 -31.80
N VAL A 400 10.33 12.69 -32.64
CA VAL A 400 9.39 13.73 -33.09
C VAL A 400 9.06 13.54 -34.57
N SER A 401 7.79 13.67 -34.95
CA SER A 401 7.39 13.66 -36.36
C SER A 401 7.40 15.07 -36.92
N ILE A 402 8.20 15.28 -37.98
CA ILE A 402 8.30 16.54 -38.70
C ILE A 402 7.93 16.27 -40.14
N LEU A 403 6.88 16.95 -40.62
CA LEU A 403 6.35 16.80 -41.99
C LEU A 403 6.00 15.35 -42.38
N GLY A 404 5.76 14.48 -41.39
CA GLY A 404 5.44 13.06 -41.58
C GLY A 404 6.66 12.12 -41.53
N SER A 405 7.85 12.62 -41.20
CA SER A 405 9.05 11.81 -40.97
C SER A 405 9.45 11.84 -39.50
N TRP A 406 9.63 10.66 -38.90
CA TRP A 406 10.11 10.53 -37.52
C TRP A 406 11.61 10.78 -37.45
N THR A 407 12.03 11.63 -36.52
CA THR A 407 13.44 11.95 -36.26
C THR A 407 13.71 12.06 -34.76
N ASP A 408 14.96 11.75 -34.37
CA ASP A 408 15.49 11.79 -33.01
C ASP A 408 16.50 12.94 -32.78
N GLY A 409 16.61 13.87 -33.75
CA GLY A 409 17.67 14.90 -33.79
C GLY A 409 17.21 16.29 -34.22
N SER A 410 15.97 16.68 -33.95
CA SER A 410 15.44 18.00 -34.34
C SER A 410 15.68 19.10 -33.30
N LEU A 411 15.84 20.34 -33.77
CA LEU A 411 15.81 21.57 -32.94
C LEU A 411 14.48 21.76 -32.18
N THR A 412 13.39 21.12 -32.64
CA THR A 412 12.08 21.14 -31.99
C THR A 412 11.91 20.08 -30.91
N MET A 413 12.91 19.21 -30.71
CA MET A 413 12.85 18.13 -29.73
C MET A 413 13.14 18.68 -28.34
N THR A 414 12.12 18.73 -27.49
CA THR A 414 12.23 19.25 -26.11
C THR A 414 12.63 18.20 -25.09
N ARG A 415 12.63 16.91 -25.48
CA ARG A 415 12.99 15.75 -24.65
C ARG A 415 14.33 15.16 -25.09
N PRO A 416 15.10 14.53 -24.18
CA PRO A 416 16.29 13.76 -24.56
C PRO A 416 15.93 12.60 -25.49
N LYS A 417 16.86 12.13 -26.34
CA LYS A 417 16.63 10.95 -27.21
C LYS A 417 16.21 9.71 -26.43
N PHE A 418 16.90 9.44 -25.32
CA PHE A 418 16.55 8.40 -24.36
C PHE A 418 16.27 9.02 -23.02
N SER A 419 15.14 8.68 -22.38
CA SER A 419 14.72 9.31 -21.14
C SER A 419 14.15 8.36 -20.10
N ASP A 420 13.85 8.90 -18.91
CA ASP A 420 12.91 8.32 -17.96
C ASP A 420 11.47 8.32 -18.50
N VAL A 421 10.55 7.72 -17.73
CA VAL A 421 9.13 7.57 -18.10
C VAL A 421 8.43 8.93 -18.23
N GLN A 422 8.90 9.97 -17.54
CA GLN A 422 8.36 11.33 -17.66
C GLN A 422 8.89 12.09 -18.90
N GLY A 423 9.94 11.58 -19.56
CA GLY A 423 10.57 12.29 -20.68
C GLY A 423 11.51 13.42 -20.27
N LYS A 424 11.87 13.50 -18.99
CA LYS A 424 12.58 14.65 -18.39
C LYS A 424 14.07 14.37 -18.21
N ILE A 425 14.43 13.20 -17.70
CA ILE A 425 15.82 12.85 -17.38
C ILE A 425 16.42 12.07 -18.54
N SER A 426 17.62 12.44 -18.99
CA SER A 426 18.34 11.70 -20.05
C SER A 426 18.92 10.38 -19.53
N LEU A 427 18.52 9.26 -20.13
CA LEU A 427 18.94 7.90 -19.77
C LEU A 427 19.41 7.07 -20.98
N PRO A 428 20.57 7.39 -21.59
CA PRO A 428 21.15 6.59 -22.67
C PRO A 428 21.41 5.14 -22.26
N LYS A 429 21.22 4.19 -23.19
CA LYS A 429 21.36 2.74 -22.94
C LYS A 429 22.75 2.37 -22.43
N GLU A 430 23.77 3.04 -22.95
CA GLU A 430 25.19 2.88 -22.62
C GLU A 430 25.54 3.26 -21.18
N ASN A 431 24.69 4.04 -20.50
CA ASN A 431 24.93 4.44 -19.11
C ASN A 431 24.47 3.39 -18.09
N PHE A 432 23.74 2.36 -18.53
CA PHE A 432 23.30 1.29 -17.65
C PHE A 432 24.41 0.24 -17.48
N VAL A 433 24.90 0.11 -16.25
CA VAL A 433 25.90 -0.90 -15.88
C VAL A 433 25.31 -1.83 -14.81
N PRO A 434 25.37 -3.17 -14.98
CA PRO A 434 24.95 -4.09 -13.94
C PRO A 434 25.75 -3.87 -12.65
N PRO A 435 25.09 -3.83 -11.49
CA PRO A 435 25.79 -3.73 -10.21
C PRO A 435 26.61 -5.00 -9.92
N THR A 436 27.55 -4.93 -8.99
CA THR A 436 28.42 -6.05 -8.61
C THR A 436 27.62 -7.32 -8.34
N GLY A 437 28.01 -8.42 -8.98
CA GLY A 437 27.33 -9.72 -8.88
C GLY A 437 26.13 -9.90 -9.82
N TRP A 438 25.81 -8.90 -10.65
CA TRP A 438 24.80 -9.01 -11.70
C TRP A 438 25.43 -9.05 -13.08
N LYS A 439 24.74 -9.70 -14.02
CA LYS A 439 25.05 -9.70 -15.45
C LYS A 439 23.78 -9.46 -16.26
N TRP A 440 23.92 -8.87 -17.44
CA TRP A 440 22.83 -8.82 -18.40
C TRP A 440 22.42 -10.23 -18.82
N ASP A 441 21.12 -10.39 -19.02
CA ASP A 441 20.44 -11.59 -19.47
C ASP A 441 19.70 -11.26 -20.78
N GLY A 442 20.47 -11.05 -21.84
CA GLY A 442 20.00 -10.64 -23.16
C GLY A 442 20.33 -9.20 -23.53
N ASP A 443 19.93 -8.81 -24.74
CA ASP A 443 20.06 -7.46 -25.28
C ASP A 443 18.81 -6.61 -24.98
N TRP A 444 18.91 -5.31 -25.24
CA TRP A 444 17.76 -4.40 -25.17
C TRP A 444 16.67 -4.80 -26.16
N TYR A 445 15.42 -4.85 -25.69
CA TYR A 445 14.24 -5.13 -26.50
C TYR A 445 13.13 -4.10 -26.25
N ILE A 446 12.26 -3.89 -27.23
CA ILE A 446 11.08 -3.03 -27.09
C ILE A 446 10.02 -3.79 -26.30
N ASN A 447 9.60 -3.22 -25.17
CA ASN A 447 8.50 -3.76 -24.38
C ASN A 447 7.19 -3.19 -24.94
N GLN A 448 6.39 -4.02 -25.60
CA GLN A 448 5.09 -3.60 -26.15
C GLN A 448 4.12 -3.27 -25.00
N GLU A 449 3.42 -2.13 -25.14
CA GLU A 449 2.38 -1.74 -24.18
C GLU A 449 1.18 -2.68 -24.33
N LEU A 450 0.94 -3.53 -23.32
CA LEU A 450 -0.04 -4.60 -23.38
C LEU A 450 -1.49 -4.10 -23.51
N SER A 451 -1.78 -2.85 -23.11
CA SER A 451 -3.10 -2.26 -23.32
C SER A 451 -3.43 -2.08 -24.80
N LEU A 452 -2.42 -1.97 -25.68
CA LEU A 452 -2.62 -1.87 -27.13
C LEU A 452 -3.07 -3.18 -27.78
N LEU A 453 -3.06 -4.30 -27.03
CA LEU A 453 -3.52 -5.61 -27.52
C LEU A 453 -5.03 -5.82 -27.34
N TYR A 454 -5.74 -4.85 -26.76
CA TYR A 454 -7.17 -4.90 -26.53
C TYR A 454 -7.87 -3.82 -27.35
N ASP A 455 -8.86 -4.22 -28.15
CA ASP A 455 -9.66 -3.28 -28.95
C ASP A 455 -10.54 -2.41 -28.03
N LYS A 456 -10.66 -1.12 -28.36
CA LYS A 456 -11.35 -0.12 -27.52
C LYS A 456 -12.83 -0.45 -27.28
N ASP A 457 -13.45 -1.23 -28.17
CA ASP A 457 -14.85 -1.63 -28.18
C ASP A 457 -15.11 -3.04 -27.62
N ALA A 458 -14.07 -3.77 -27.21
CA ALA A 458 -14.17 -5.14 -26.75
C ALA A 458 -15.18 -5.29 -25.58
N GLY A 459 -16.33 -5.92 -25.88
CA GLY A 459 -17.38 -6.29 -24.93
C GLY A 459 -18.29 -5.15 -24.43
N HIS A 460 -18.26 -4.00 -25.08
CA HIS A 460 -19.28 -2.98 -24.91
C HIS A 460 -20.57 -3.36 -25.66
N LYS A 461 -21.77 -3.01 -25.14
CA LYS A 461 -23.05 -3.11 -25.88
C LYS A 461 -23.37 -1.86 -26.70
N THR A 462 -22.75 -0.76 -26.32
CA THR A 462 -22.82 0.57 -26.93
C THR A 462 -21.43 1.17 -26.80
N TYR A 463 -20.85 1.60 -27.90
CA TYR A 463 -19.52 2.20 -27.98
C TYR A 463 -19.66 3.49 -28.78
N LEU A 464 -19.08 4.58 -28.25
CA LEU A 464 -19.08 5.87 -28.93
C LEU A 464 -17.81 5.94 -29.77
N GLU A 465 -17.97 5.96 -31.08
CA GLU A 465 -16.85 6.25 -31.98
C GLU A 465 -16.64 7.76 -32.06
N ASP A 466 -15.45 8.24 -31.71
CA ASP A 466 -15.07 9.63 -31.84
C ASP A 466 -13.83 9.81 -32.72
N MET A 467 -13.85 10.86 -33.54
CA MET A 467 -12.72 11.23 -34.39
C MET A 467 -12.68 12.74 -34.60
N TYR A 468 -11.52 13.21 -35.04
CA TYR A 468 -11.20 14.60 -35.25
C TYR A 468 -10.90 14.83 -36.73
N GLU A 469 -11.61 15.76 -37.34
CA GLU A 469 -11.28 16.27 -38.67
C GLU A 469 -10.17 17.33 -38.54
N ASN A 470 -9.04 17.10 -39.19
CA ASN A 470 -7.87 17.96 -39.07
C ASN A 470 -7.63 18.78 -40.34
N GLN A 471 -7.47 20.09 -40.15
CA GLN A 471 -6.99 21.02 -41.16
C GLN A 471 -5.67 21.65 -40.68
N SER A 472 -4.80 22.03 -41.61
CA SER A 472 -3.52 22.66 -41.28
C SER A 472 -3.30 23.92 -42.09
N ARG A 473 -2.61 24.91 -41.50
CA ARG A 473 -2.17 26.12 -42.18
C ARG A 473 -0.80 26.53 -41.66
N ILE A 474 -0.02 27.19 -42.51
CA ILE A 474 1.12 27.98 -42.05
C ILE A 474 0.62 29.23 -41.30
N PRO A 475 1.41 29.82 -40.38
CA PRO A 475 1.05 31.10 -39.76
C PRO A 475 0.72 32.13 -40.85
N VAL A 476 -0.46 32.76 -40.76
CA VAL A 476 -1.00 33.74 -41.75
C VAL A 476 -1.51 33.13 -43.07
N GLY A 477 -1.54 31.79 -43.21
CA GLY A 477 -2.11 31.09 -44.37
C GLY A 477 -3.60 30.74 -44.25
N THR A 478 -4.18 30.26 -45.35
CA THR A 478 -5.52 29.65 -45.38
C THR A 478 -5.47 28.21 -44.88
N TRP A 479 -6.53 27.75 -44.22
CA TRP A 479 -6.69 26.35 -43.83
C TRP A 479 -6.75 25.46 -45.06
N GLY A 480 -5.91 24.43 -45.09
CA GLY A 480 -5.91 23.37 -46.09
C GLY A 480 -6.08 22.00 -45.44
N LEU A 481 -6.37 20.99 -46.27
CA LEU A 481 -6.44 19.60 -45.84
C LEU A 481 -5.12 19.19 -45.17
N ASN A 482 -5.20 18.64 -43.96
CA ASN A 482 -4.03 18.04 -43.32
C ASN A 482 -3.66 16.74 -44.07
N LYS A 483 -2.38 16.35 -44.04
CA LYS A 483 -1.93 15.06 -44.60
C LYS A 483 -2.64 13.87 -43.95
N GLN A 484 -3.08 14.03 -42.70
CA GLN A 484 -3.91 13.11 -41.96
C GLN A 484 -5.23 13.82 -41.61
N PRO A 485 -6.25 13.73 -42.47
CA PRO A 485 -7.48 14.48 -42.30
C PRO A 485 -8.35 13.94 -41.16
N TRP A 486 -8.19 12.68 -40.74
CA TRP A 486 -8.95 12.06 -39.67
C TRP A 486 -8.01 11.46 -38.63
N THR A 487 -8.18 11.83 -37.37
CA THR A 487 -7.41 11.24 -36.25
C THR A 487 -8.28 10.96 -35.04
N ASP A 488 -7.78 10.16 -34.10
CA ASP A 488 -8.38 10.07 -32.76
C ASP A 488 -7.92 11.23 -31.85
N VAL A 489 -8.34 11.21 -30.58
CA VAL A 489 -7.99 12.25 -29.58
C VAL A 489 -6.48 12.37 -29.32
N LYS A 490 -5.72 11.30 -29.58
CA LYS A 490 -4.25 11.26 -29.46
C LYS A 490 -3.56 11.71 -30.76
N SER A 491 -4.34 12.08 -31.76
CA SER A 491 -3.92 12.42 -33.12
C SER A 491 -3.35 11.25 -33.92
N ASP A 492 -3.68 10.00 -33.53
CA ASP A 492 -3.34 8.84 -34.33
C ASP A 492 -4.26 8.76 -35.56
N PRO A 493 -3.76 8.41 -36.76
CA PRO A 493 -4.59 8.34 -37.96
C PRO A 493 -5.71 7.31 -37.81
N VAL A 494 -6.93 7.69 -38.13
CA VAL A 494 -8.08 6.79 -38.14
C VAL A 494 -8.67 6.67 -39.54
N THR A 495 -9.40 5.58 -39.76
CA THR A 495 -10.20 5.39 -40.97
C THR A 495 -11.23 6.51 -41.09
N PRO A 496 -11.41 7.12 -42.27
CA PRO A 496 -12.44 8.13 -42.49
C PRO A 496 -13.82 7.63 -42.06
N LYS A 497 -14.67 8.50 -41.51
CA LYS A 497 -16.02 8.15 -41.05
C LYS A 497 -16.84 7.33 -42.05
N ASP A 498 -16.68 7.59 -43.35
CA ASP A 498 -17.44 6.92 -44.42
C ASP A 498 -16.90 5.53 -44.79
N GLU A 499 -15.70 5.17 -44.30
CA GLU A 499 -14.99 3.93 -44.62
C GLU A 499 -14.86 2.98 -43.41
N ILE A 500 -15.35 3.38 -42.23
CA ILE A 500 -15.31 2.55 -41.03
C ILE A 500 -16.19 1.30 -41.22
N LYS A 501 -15.56 0.14 -41.11
CA LYS A 501 -16.25 -1.16 -41.10
C LYS A 501 -16.59 -1.51 -39.66
N LEU A 502 -17.88 -1.61 -39.37
CA LEU A 502 -18.35 -2.11 -38.08
C LEU A 502 -17.95 -3.58 -37.88
N PRO A 503 -17.52 -3.98 -36.67
CA PRO A 503 -17.32 -5.38 -36.34
C PRO A 503 -18.60 -6.21 -36.49
N GLU A 504 -18.46 -7.52 -36.64
CA GLU A 504 -19.60 -8.43 -36.79
C GLU A 504 -20.53 -8.34 -35.55
N GLY A 505 -21.81 -8.06 -35.78
CA GLY A 505 -22.82 -7.91 -34.71
C GLY A 505 -23.07 -6.48 -34.25
N TRP A 506 -22.33 -5.49 -34.75
CA TRP A 506 -22.53 -4.08 -34.43
C TRP A 506 -23.38 -3.35 -35.49
N LYS A 507 -24.10 -2.32 -35.06
CA LYS A 507 -24.83 -1.38 -35.92
C LYS A 507 -24.64 0.04 -35.40
N TRP A 508 -24.60 1.02 -36.30
CA TRP A 508 -24.67 2.43 -35.90
C TRP A 508 -26.03 2.72 -35.24
N ASP A 509 -26.01 3.40 -34.10
CA ASP A 509 -27.22 3.81 -33.37
C ASP A 509 -27.63 5.25 -33.70
N ASP A 510 -26.70 6.08 -34.19
CA ASP A 510 -26.91 7.47 -34.61
C ASP A 510 -25.95 7.85 -35.76
N ASP A 511 -26.22 8.97 -36.44
CA ASP A 511 -25.33 9.57 -37.42
C ASP A 511 -24.16 10.31 -36.74
N TRP A 512 -23.07 10.54 -37.48
CA TRP A 512 -21.94 11.35 -37.00
C TRP A 512 -22.37 12.80 -36.70
N GLN A 513 -22.21 13.23 -35.46
CA GLN A 513 -22.54 14.59 -35.01
C GLN A 513 -21.29 15.33 -34.53
N ILE A 514 -21.29 16.66 -34.70
CA ILE A 514 -20.23 17.53 -34.17
C ILE A 514 -20.51 17.79 -32.69
N ASP A 515 -19.55 17.47 -31.82
CA ASP A 515 -19.68 17.67 -30.37
C ASP A 515 -19.48 19.15 -29.98
N LEU A 516 -20.56 19.92 -30.06
CA LEU A 516 -20.61 21.34 -29.66
C LEU A 516 -20.63 21.55 -28.14
N SER A 517 -20.63 20.48 -27.34
CA SER A 517 -20.62 20.57 -25.88
C SER A 517 -19.22 20.77 -25.29
N ARG A 518 -18.17 20.61 -26.13
CA ARG A 518 -16.77 20.83 -25.76
C ARG A 518 -16.33 22.28 -25.97
N ALA A 519 -15.12 22.61 -25.55
CA ALA A 519 -14.52 23.94 -25.70
C ALA A 519 -14.10 24.21 -27.16
N VAL A 520 -15.08 24.36 -28.04
CA VAL A 520 -14.94 24.57 -29.48
C VAL A 520 -15.65 25.86 -29.91
N ASP A 521 -15.35 26.36 -31.12
CA ASP A 521 -16.09 27.48 -31.70
C ASP A 521 -17.49 27.07 -32.20
N GLU A 522 -18.24 28.01 -32.76
CA GLU A 522 -19.61 27.79 -33.27
C GLU A 522 -19.67 26.74 -34.41
N ASP A 523 -18.55 26.47 -35.07
CA ASP A 523 -18.41 25.45 -36.11
C ASP A 523 -17.85 24.12 -35.56
N GLY A 524 -17.60 24.01 -34.26
CA GLY A 524 -17.03 22.83 -33.62
C GLY A 524 -15.50 22.70 -33.74
N LYS A 525 -14.78 23.78 -34.05
CA LYS A 525 -13.33 23.75 -34.27
C LYS A 525 -12.57 24.20 -33.02
N PHE A 526 -11.38 23.63 -32.82
CA PHE A 526 -10.37 24.10 -31.87
C PHE A 526 -9.02 24.18 -32.58
N VAL A 527 -8.16 25.12 -32.17
CA VAL A 527 -6.87 25.37 -32.82
C VAL A 527 -5.74 24.99 -31.88
N THR A 528 -4.86 24.07 -32.31
CA THR A 528 -3.67 23.65 -31.58
C THR A 528 -2.41 23.86 -32.42
N CYS A 529 -1.27 24.10 -31.75
CA CYS A 529 0.06 24.02 -32.37
C CYS A 529 0.71 22.70 -31.92
N CYS A 530 0.58 21.62 -32.70
CA CYS A 530 1.07 20.30 -32.28
C CYS A 530 2.38 19.89 -32.98
N THR A 531 3.33 19.43 -32.15
CA THR A 531 4.48 18.59 -32.51
C THR A 531 4.17 17.19 -31.99
N TYR A 532 4.23 16.16 -32.83
CA TYR A 532 3.92 14.78 -32.43
C TYR A 532 5.16 14.11 -31.84
N VAL A 533 5.01 13.43 -30.70
CA VAL A 533 6.10 12.70 -30.04
C VAL A 533 5.67 11.24 -29.81
N ASN A 534 6.45 10.30 -30.34
CA ASN A 534 6.28 8.87 -30.07
C ASN A 534 7.27 8.42 -28.99
N PHE A 535 6.82 7.46 -28.18
CA PHE A 535 7.54 6.91 -27.04
C PHE A 535 7.62 5.39 -27.15
N TRP A 536 8.83 4.84 -27.08
CA TRP A 536 9.03 3.39 -27.00
C TRP A 536 9.67 3.03 -25.67
N GLN A 537 9.02 2.20 -24.86
CA GLN A 537 9.67 1.61 -23.69
C GLN A 537 10.63 0.51 -24.14
N ILE A 538 11.90 0.63 -23.75
CA ILE A 538 12.95 -0.34 -24.07
C ILE A 538 13.48 -0.91 -22.77
N ARG A 539 13.61 -2.23 -22.68
CA ARG A 539 14.06 -2.94 -21.48
C ARG A 539 15.22 -3.88 -21.76
N CYS A 540 16.01 -4.16 -20.73
CA CYS A 540 17.01 -5.23 -20.72
C CYS A 540 16.97 -5.94 -19.35
N VAL A 541 17.03 -7.27 -19.33
CA VAL A 541 16.96 -8.07 -18.10
C VAL A 541 18.36 -8.26 -17.53
N LYS A 542 18.51 -8.25 -16.20
CA LYS A 542 19.73 -8.69 -15.53
C LYS A 542 19.44 -9.83 -14.54
N LYS A 543 20.41 -10.72 -14.37
CA LYS A 543 20.39 -11.82 -13.40
C LYS A 543 21.50 -11.65 -12.37
N ARG A 544 21.21 -11.99 -11.11
CA ARG A 544 22.19 -12.08 -10.03
C ARG A 544 22.85 -13.47 -10.08
N ASN A 545 24.18 -13.51 -9.95
CA ASN A 545 24.94 -14.76 -9.86
C ASN A 545 24.68 -15.51 -8.57
#